data_AF-A0A6P6LDT4-F1
#
_entry.id   AF-A0A6P6LDT4-F1
#
_cell.length_a   1.000
_cell.length_b   1.000
_cell.length_c   1.000
_cell.angle_alpha   90.00
_cell.angle_beta   90.00
_cell.angle_gamma   90.00
#
_symmetry.space_group_name_H-M   'P 1'
#
loop_
_entity.id
_entity.type
_entity.pdbx_description
1 polymer ?
#
loop_
_entity_poly.entity_id
_entity_poly.type
_entity_poly.pdbx_seq_one_letter_code
_entity_poly.pdbx_strand_id
1 'polypeptide(L)'
;MDLFDDLPEPTNDPGPVKAKKPEEEERGEKRKRDVSSQDTEVEDKKQEEKKVCKADLPKLMGFVSARRGEREEMQDAHVLLPELTATNLPSQVSRLAYFAVFDGHGGARASQFAAENLHQTLLSKFPKGDVENLEKLVRKCLLDTFRQTDEDFLKKASSQKPAWKDGSTATCMLVVDDVLYVANLGDSRAVLCRLEQAEDSGKRKCVTLALSKEHNPTIYEERMRIQRAGGSVRDGRVLGVLEVSRSIGDGQYKRCGVISTPDLRRCQLSRHDKFVLLACDGLFKVFSADEALQFVLNILENEAVELKEGQSEGAGRFEAASQRLASEAVRRGSADNVTVILVSIEF
;
A
#
# COMPACT_ATOMS: atom_id res chain seq x y z
N MET A 1 26.86 -19.13 36.34
CA MET A 1 27.70 -17.99 35.91
C MET A 1 26.72 -16.98 35.37
N ASP A 2 26.17 -16.19 36.29
CA ASP A 2 25.25 -15.10 36.00
C ASP A 2 26.08 -13.87 35.59
N LEU A 3 25.76 -13.30 34.44
CA LEU A 3 26.57 -12.31 33.73
C LEU A 3 25.79 -11.00 33.56
N PHE A 4 25.15 -10.48 34.63
CA PHE A 4 24.50 -9.16 34.61
C PHE A 4 24.37 -8.52 36.01
N ASP A 5 25.40 -8.62 36.85
CA ASP A 5 25.58 -7.70 37.98
C ASP A 5 26.56 -6.62 37.55
N ASP A 6 26.05 -5.43 37.18
CA ASP A 6 26.69 -4.10 37.35
C ASP A 6 25.98 -3.03 36.50
N LEU A 7 24.80 -2.59 36.96
CA LEU A 7 24.22 -1.30 36.54
C LEU A 7 23.72 -0.53 37.77
N PRO A 8 24.09 0.76 37.93
CA PRO A 8 23.70 1.55 39.09
C PRO A 8 22.22 1.97 39.06
N GLU A 9 21.59 1.97 40.24
CA GLU A 9 20.18 2.34 40.45
C GLU A 9 19.92 3.86 40.24
N PRO A 10 18.78 4.25 39.63
CA PRO A 10 18.39 5.65 39.51
C PRO A 10 17.82 6.19 40.83
N THR A 11 18.45 7.23 41.35
CA THR A 11 18.03 7.97 42.56
C THR A 11 16.75 8.77 42.32
N ASN A 12 15.74 8.54 43.17
CA ASN A 12 14.61 9.43 43.41
C ASN A 12 14.98 10.43 44.52
N ASP A 13 14.75 11.74 44.31
CA ASP A 13 14.16 12.57 45.37
C ASP A 13 13.55 13.90 44.81
N PRO A 14 12.54 14.49 45.50
CA PRO A 14 11.57 15.43 44.94
C PRO A 14 11.69 16.90 45.40
N GLY A 15 11.02 17.79 44.66
CA GLY A 15 10.33 18.99 45.19
C GLY A 15 10.85 20.37 44.69
N PRO A 16 10.10 21.48 44.93
CA PRO A 16 8.71 21.61 45.37
C PRO A 16 7.81 22.46 44.43
N VAL A 17 6.51 22.19 44.51
CA VAL A 17 5.42 22.98 43.92
C VAL A 17 5.07 24.16 44.82
N LYS A 18 4.84 25.36 44.25
CA LYS A 18 4.04 26.42 44.90
C LYS A 18 2.99 26.98 43.95
N ALA A 19 1.75 26.91 44.40
CA ALA A 19 0.56 27.48 43.80
C ALA A 19 0.42 28.98 44.10
N LYS A 20 -0.29 29.71 43.22
CA LYS A 20 -1.17 30.86 43.56
C LYS A 20 -2.06 31.22 42.35
N LYS A 21 -3.38 31.33 42.58
CA LYS A 21 -4.39 32.06 41.78
C LYS A 21 -4.79 33.35 42.57
N PRO A 22 -5.85 34.11 42.21
CA PRO A 22 -5.98 35.13 41.16
C PRO A 22 -6.44 36.50 41.74
N GLU A 23 -6.54 37.57 40.94
CA GLU A 23 -7.31 38.84 41.18
C GLU A 23 -7.16 39.71 39.91
N GLU A 24 -8.20 39.97 39.10
CA GLU A 24 -9.33 40.94 39.17
C GLU A 24 -9.01 42.39 38.69
N GLU A 25 -9.77 42.79 37.65
CA GLU A 25 -10.33 44.12 37.24
C GLU A 25 -9.46 45.42 37.31
N GLU A 26 -9.57 46.46 36.47
CA GLU A 26 -10.72 47.09 35.85
C GLU A 26 -10.29 48.14 34.78
N ARG A 27 -11.19 48.39 33.81
CA ARG A 27 -11.54 49.66 33.10
C ARG A 27 -10.52 50.56 32.35
N GLY A 28 -10.89 50.85 31.09
CA GLY A 28 -10.54 52.06 30.33
C GLY A 28 -11.43 52.25 29.09
N GLU A 29 -12.04 53.42 28.96
CA GLU A 29 -13.27 53.75 28.21
C GLU A 29 -13.22 53.71 26.66
N LYS A 30 -14.34 53.36 26.03
CA LYS A 30 -14.63 53.55 24.59
C LYS A 30 -15.37 54.87 24.36
N ARG A 31 -14.81 55.76 23.53
CA ARG A 31 -15.51 56.91 22.93
C ARG A 31 -16.09 56.53 21.55
N LYS A 32 -17.39 56.75 21.38
CA LYS A 32 -18.11 56.73 20.09
C LYS A 32 -17.75 57.97 19.25
N ARG A 33 -17.53 57.79 17.95
CA ARG A 33 -17.90 58.77 16.90
C ARG A 33 -18.32 58.03 15.63
N ASP A 34 -19.48 58.43 15.12
CA ASP A 34 -20.04 58.11 13.81
C ASP A 34 -19.14 58.61 12.68
N VAL A 35 -19.00 57.83 11.61
CA VAL A 35 -18.69 58.35 10.26
C VAL A 35 -19.45 57.53 9.21
N SER A 36 -20.12 58.29 8.35
CA SER A 36 -20.89 57.94 7.18
C SER A 36 -20.08 57.25 6.07
N SER A 37 -20.80 56.39 5.34
CA SER A 37 -20.63 55.97 3.94
C SER A 37 -19.57 56.67 3.10
N GLN A 38 -18.66 55.89 2.52
CA GLN A 38 -18.08 56.13 1.20
C GLN A 38 -17.57 54.81 0.60
N ASP A 39 -17.93 54.60 -0.66
CA ASP A 39 -17.64 53.44 -1.50
C ASP A 39 -16.13 53.23 -1.68
N THR A 40 -15.68 51.98 -1.50
CA THR A 40 -14.39 51.52 -2.03
C THR A 40 -14.61 50.19 -2.72
N GLU A 41 -14.43 50.23 -4.04
CA GLU A 41 -14.40 49.09 -4.94
C GLU A 41 -13.43 48.02 -4.43
N VAL A 42 -13.96 46.82 -4.17
CA VAL A 42 -13.14 45.65 -3.86
C VAL A 42 -12.68 45.08 -5.20
N GLU A 43 -11.42 45.31 -5.55
CA GLU A 43 -10.76 44.56 -6.61
C GLU A 43 -10.74 43.07 -6.23
N ASP A 44 -11.61 42.30 -6.88
CA ASP A 44 -11.57 40.84 -6.90
C ASP A 44 -10.25 40.38 -7.53
N LYS A 45 -9.19 40.27 -6.71
CA LYS A 45 -8.02 39.49 -7.05
C LYS A 45 -8.41 38.02 -7.02
N LYS A 46 -8.94 37.53 -8.15
CA LYS A 46 -8.91 36.11 -8.50
C LYS A 46 -7.46 35.67 -8.41
N GLN A 47 -7.10 35.04 -7.29
CA GLN A 47 -5.92 34.19 -7.24
C GLN A 47 -6.21 33.05 -8.22
N GLU A 48 -5.69 33.17 -9.44
CA GLU A 48 -5.54 32.04 -10.32
C GLU A 48 -4.65 31.02 -9.58
N GLU A 49 -5.28 29.97 -9.06
CA GLU A 49 -4.59 28.77 -8.61
C GLU A 49 -3.80 28.22 -9.79
N LYS A 50 -2.53 28.63 -9.91
CA LYS A 50 -1.58 28.04 -10.84
C LYS A 50 -1.35 26.60 -10.39
N LYS A 51 -2.16 25.67 -10.90
CA LYS A 51 -1.82 24.24 -10.88
C LYS A 51 -0.42 24.11 -11.47
N VAL A 52 0.55 23.77 -10.63
CA VAL A 52 1.89 23.42 -11.09
C VAL A 52 1.76 22.06 -11.75
N CYS A 53 1.45 22.04 -13.04
CA CYS A 53 1.56 20.83 -13.85
C CYS A 53 3.04 20.45 -13.87
N LYS A 54 3.43 19.43 -13.10
CA LYS A 54 4.77 18.85 -13.22
C LYS A 54 4.91 18.35 -14.65
N ALA A 55 5.87 18.89 -15.40
CA ALA A 55 6.21 18.36 -16.71
C ALA A 55 6.73 16.92 -16.53
N ASP A 56 6.43 16.03 -17.48
CA ASP A 56 7.08 14.72 -17.63
C ASP A 56 6.73 13.67 -16.55
N LEU A 57 5.44 13.56 -16.19
CA LEU A 57 4.97 12.48 -15.32
C LEU A 57 4.87 11.14 -16.07
N PRO A 58 5.20 10.00 -15.41
CA PRO A 58 5.14 8.71 -16.07
C PRO A 58 3.70 8.31 -16.38
N LYS A 59 3.48 7.83 -17.60
CA LYS A 59 2.27 7.12 -18.00
C LYS A 59 2.30 5.71 -17.40
N LEU A 60 1.24 5.36 -16.68
CA LEU A 60 1.09 4.04 -16.07
C LEU A 60 -0.08 3.29 -16.70
N MET A 61 0.12 2.02 -17.02
CA MET A 61 -0.95 1.10 -17.44
C MET A 61 -0.84 -0.19 -16.65
N GLY A 62 -1.98 -0.72 -16.19
CA GLY A 62 -2.03 -1.98 -15.45
C GLY A 62 -2.53 -3.12 -16.33
N PHE A 63 -1.92 -4.30 -16.16
CA PHE A 63 -2.28 -5.54 -16.84
C PHE A 63 -2.38 -6.64 -15.80
N VAL A 64 -3.49 -7.36 -15.77
CA VAL A 64 -3.76 -8.36 -14.74
C VAL A 64 -4.06 -9.71 -15.35
N SER A 65 -3.53 -10.76 -14.73
CA SER A 65 -3.96 -12.13 -14.97
C SER A 65 -4.20 -12.83 -13.65
N ALA A 66 -5.31 -13.54 -13.59
CA ALA A 66 -5.69 -14.31 -12.43
C ALA A 66 -6.05 -15.74 -12.85
N ARG A 67 -5.64 -16.71 -12.03
CA ARG A 67 -5.86 -18.14 -12.25
C ARG A 67 -6.26 -18.76 -10.91
N ARG A 68 -7.36 -19.52 -10.91
CA ARG A 68 -7.79 -20.27 -9.72
C ARG A 68 -6.78 -21.35 -9.31
N GLY A 69 -6.02 -21.89 -10.26
CA GLY A 69 -5.13 -23.02 -10.03
C GLY A 69 -5.91 -24.28 -9.64
N GLU A 70 -5.32 -25.06 -8.73
CA GLU A 70 -5.92 -26.31 -8.21
C GLU A 70 -6.94 -26.08 -7.09
N ARG A 71 -7.12 -24.84 -6.62
CA ARG A 71 -8.11 -24.51 -5.58
C ARG A 71 -9.54 -24.66 -6.10
N GLU A 72 -10.45 -24.99 -5.18
CA GLU A 72 -11.89 -25.06 -5.48
C GLU A 72 -12.48 -23.68 -5.77
N GLU A 73 -12.03 -22.67 -5.01
CA GLU A 73 -12.50 -21.29 -5.08
C GLU A 73 -11.40 -20.33 -5.52
N MET A 74 -11.82 -19.21 -6.14
CA MET A 74 -10.97 -18.04 -6.37
C MET A 74 -11.25 -17.02 -5.26
N GLN A 75 -10.36 -16.98 -4.27
CA GLN A 75 -10.45 -16.09 -3.11
C GLN A 75 -9.60 -14.83 -3.28
N ASP A 76 -8.69 -14.79 -4.26
CA ASP A 76 -7.98 -13.58 -4.65
C ASP A 76 -8.91 -12.51 -5.26
N ALA A 77 -8.57 -11.25 -5.02
CA ALA A 77 -9.15 -10.07 -5.66
C ALA A 77 -8.07 -9.05 -6.07
N HIS A 78 -8.41 -8.10 -6.94
CA HIS A 78 -7.48 -7.07 -7.40
C HIS A 78 -8.18 -5.78 -7.82
N VAL A 79 -7.41 -4.69 -7.91
CA VAL A 79 -7.87 -3.37 -8.37
C VAL A 79 -6.81 -2.73 -9.27
N LEU A 80 -7.23 -2.21 -10.42
CA LEU A 80 -6.38 -1.47 -11.38
C LEU A 80 -7.02 -0.11 -11.68
N LEU A 81 -6.44 0.95 -11.12
CA LEU A 81 -6.89 2.34 -11.30
C LEU A 81 -5.70 3.18 -11.76
N PRO A 82 -5.33 3.14 -13.06
CA PRO A 82 -4.22 3.91 -13.62
C PRO A 82 -4.42 5.43 -13.53
N GLU A 83 -5.69 5.85 -13.45
CA GLU A 83 -6.13 7.20 -13.10
C GLU A 83 -7.13 7.10 -11.95
N LEU A 84 -6.67 7.45 -10.75
CA LEU A 84 -7.51 7.49 -9.56
C LEU A 84 -8.07 8.90 -9.38
N THR A 85 -9.28 9.12 -9.88
CA THR A 85 -9.93 10.44 -9.82
C THR A 85 -10.28 10.81 -8.38
N ALA A 86 -9.77 11.96 -7.92
CA ALA A 86 -10.04 12.51 -6.61
C ALA A 86 -10.44 13.98 -6.73
N THR A 87 -11.42 14.41 -5.93
CA THR A 87 -11.78 15.82 -5.82
C THR A 87 -10.94 16.48 -4.72
N ASN A 88 -10.57 17.75 -4.93
CA ASN A 88 -9.84 18.58 -3.96
C ASN A 88 -8.48 18.03 -3.55
N LEU A 89 -7.71 17.50 -4.52
CA LEU A 89 -6.31 17.15 -4.31
C LEU A 89 -5.48 18.40 -3.92
N PRO A 90 -4.37 18.21 -3.19
CA PRO A 90 -3.45 19.30 -2.91
C PRO A 90 -2.94 19.94 -4.21
N SER A 91 -2.75 21.26 -4.21
CA SER A 91 -2.30 22.05 -5.37
C SER A 91 -1.02 21.51 -6.03
N GLN A 92 -0.16 20.88 -5.23
CA GLN A 92 1.11 20.24 -5.61
C GLN A 92 1.01 18.81 -6.16
N VAL A 93 -0.19 18.21 -6.21
CA VAL A 93 -0.44 16.85 -6.72
C VAL A 93 -1.21 16.95 -8.04
N SER A 94 -0.63 16.41 -9.11
CA SER A 94 -1.21 16.43 -10.45
C SER A 94 -2.00 15.15 -10.77
N ARG A 95 -1.56 13.98 -10.29
CA ARG A 95 -2.25 12.70 -10.53
C ARG A 95 -2.12 11.74 -9.36
N LEU A 96 -3.09 10.83 -9.28
CA LEU A 96 -3.02 9.62 -8.47
C LEU A 96 -3.23 8.39 -9.37
N ALA A 97 -2.59 7.28 -9.02
CA ALA A 97 -2.93 5.95 -9.51
C ALA A 97 -2.84 4.93 -8.40
N TYR A 98 -3.62 3.86 -8.53
CA TYR A 98 -3.75 2.84 -7.50
C TYR A 98 -3.86 1.46 -8.11
N PHE A 99 -3.05 0.53 -7.60
CA PHE A 99 -3.06 -0.87 -7.98
C PHE A 99 -2.97 -1.72 -6.74
N ALA A 100 -3.71 -2.82 -6.64
CA ALA A 100 -3.64 -3.69 -5.48
C ALA A 100 -3.98 -5.15 -5.80
N VAL A 101 -3.32 -6.06 -5.08
CA VAL A 101 -3.65 -7.48 -5.00
C VAL A 101 -4.07 -7.81 -3.57
N PHE A 102 -5.10 -8.63 -3.45
CA PHE A 102 -5.66 -9.11 -2.19
C PHE A 102 -5.76 -10.62 -2.27
N ASP A 103 -4.91 -11.33 -1.53
CA ASP A 103 -4.97 -12.78 -1.40
C ASP A 103 -5.93 -13.12 -0.25
N GLY A 104 -7.01 -13.84 -0.53
CA GLY A 104 -8.07 -14.13 0.43
C GLY A 104 -7.94 -15.53 1.02
N HIS A 105 -8.24 -15.68 2.31
CA HIS A 105 -8.24 -16.97 2.98
C HIS A 105 -9.42 -17.13 3.93
N GLY A 106 -9.89 -18.37 4.10
CA GLY A 106 -11.11 -18.66 4.87
C GLY A 106 -12.40 -18.19 4.18
N GLY A 107 -12.30 -17.84 2.90
CA GLY A 107 -13.38 -17.30 2.05
C GLY A 107 -12.95 -16.01 1.33
N ALA A 108 -13.66 -15.65 0.27
CA ALA A 108 -13.34 -14.49 -0.57
C ALA A 108 -13.86 -13.14 -0.02
N ARG A 109 -14.56 -13.11 1.12
CA ARG A 109 -15.30 -11.90 1.53
C ARG A 109 -14.38 -10.78 1.98
N ALA A 110 -13.27 -11.11 2.63
CA ALA A 110 -12.30 -10.11 3.10
C ALA A 110 -11.54 -9.46 1.93
N SER A 111 -11.08 -10.26 0.96
CA SER A 111 -10.37 -9.78 -0.23
C SER A 111 -11.29 -8.95 -1.13
N GLN A 112 -12.54 -9.40 -1.35
CA GLN A 112 -13.56 -8.64 -2.09
C GLN A 112 -13.89 -7.32 -1.39
N PHE A 113 -14.11 -7.34 -0.07
CA PHE A 113 -14.37 -6.12 0.69
C PHE A 113 -13.19 -5.14 0.61
N ALA A 114 -11.95 -5.63 0.72
CA ALA A 114 -10.76 -4.80 0.59
C ALA A 114 -10.63 -4.20 -0.83
N ALA A 115 -10.90 -4.99 -1.88
CA ALA A 115 -10.91 -4.51 -3.26
C ALA A 115 -11.95 -3.41 -3.49
N GLU A 116 -13.15 -3.56 -2.93
CA GLU A 116 -14.23 -2.57 -3.05
C GLU A 116 -13.97 -1.29 -2.24
N ASN A 117 -13.38 -1.39 -1.05
CA ASN A 117 -13.43 -0.31 -0.06
C ASN A 117 -12.07 0.38 0.19
N LEU A 118 -10.93 -0.33 0.08
CA LEU A 118 -9.63 0.21 0.53
C LEU A 118 -9.24 1.50 -0.21
N HIS A 119 -9.41 1.51 -1.54
CA HIS A 119 -9.10 2.68 -2.37
C HIS A 119 -10.10 3.84 -2.18
N GLN A 120 -11.36 3.54 -1.86
CA GLN A 120 -12.37 4.55 -1.55
C GLN A 120 -12.09 5.21 -0.18
N THR A 121 -11.74 4.41 0.82
CA THR A 121 -11.28 4.91 2.13
C THR A 121 -10.02 5.76 1.98
N LEU A 122 -9.07 5.31 1.15
CA LEU A 122 -7.86 6.08 0.81
C LEU A 122 -8.20 7.46 0.26
N LEU A 123 -9.08 7.53 -0.73
CA LEU A 123 -9.51 8.79 -1.33
C LEU A 123 -10.22 9.71 -0.33
N SER A 124 -11.07 9.14 0.53
CA SER A 124 -11.79 9.92 1.53
C SER A 124 -10.86 10.60 2.54
N LYS A 125 -9.73 9.95 2.87
CA LYS A 125 -8.71 10.38 3.83
C LYS A 125 -7.52 11.09 3.18
N PHE A 126 -7.43 11.10 1.85
CA PHE A 126 -6.29 11.69 1.15
C PHE A 126 -6.17 13.18 1.52
N PRO A 127 -4.95 13.72 1.70
CA PRO A 127 -4.76 15.12 2.08
C PRO A 127 -5.47 16.07 1.10
N LYS A 128 -6.05 17.15 1.61
CA LYS A 128 -6.80 18.16 0.83
C LYS A 128 -6.27 19.56 1.14
N GLY A 129 -6.40 20.47 0.18
CA GLY A 129 -5.96 21.86 0.31
C GLY A 129 -4.45 22.03 0.20
N ASP A 130 -3.92 23.17 0.65
CA ASP A 130 -2.46 23.36 0.73
C ASP A 130 -1.89 22.61 1.93
N VAL A 131 -0.89 21.79 1.65
CA VAL A 131 -0.40 20.81 2.61
C VAL A 131 1.10 20.87 2.73
N GLU A 132 1.58 21.17 3.94
CA GLU A 132 2.99 21.00 4.29
C GLU A 132 3.30 19.52 4.55
N ASN A 133 4.46 19.06 4.08
CA ASN A 133 4.96 17.70 4.30
C ASN A 133 4.02 16.59 3.78
N LEU A 134 3.69 16.68 2.48
CA LEU A 134 2.82 15.74 1.77
C LEU A 134 3.20 14.27 2.00
N GLU A 135 4.50 13.95 1.97
CA GLU A 135 4.96 12.57 2.17
C GLU A 135 4.48 11.99 3.50
N LYS A 136 4.70 12.71 4.61
CA LYS A 136 4.30 12.24 5.94
C LYS A 136 2.79 11.99 6.00
N LEU A 137 2.01 12.83 5.34
CA LEU A 137 0.55 12.73 5.32
C LEU A 137 0.05 11.62 4.42
N VAL A 138 0.69 11.37 3.27
CA VAL A 138 0.39 10.20 2.43
C VAL A 138 0.68 8.91 3.19
N ARG A 139 1.81 8.82 3.90
CA ARG A 139 2.15 7.65 4.74
C ARG A 139 1.12 7.45 5.85
N LYS A 140 0.76 8.51 6.57
CA LYS A 140 -0.28 8.44 7.61
C LYS A 140 -1.63 8.01 7.02
N CYS A 141 -2.02 8.58 5.88
CA CYS A 141 -3.26 8.25 5.17
C CYS A 141 -3.32 6.76 4.80
N LEU A 142 -2.22 6.17 4.30
CA LEU A 142 -2.16 4.74 4.02
C LEU A 142 -2.35 3.90 5.30
N LEU A 143 -1.66 4.23 6.40
CA LEU A 143 -1.83 3.51 7.66
C LEU A 143 -3.26 3.60 8.21
N ASP A 144 -3.84 4.80 8.19
CA ASP A 144 -5.20 5.05 8.69
C ASP A 144 -6.26 4.38 7.80
N THR A 145 -5.99 4.28 6.49
CA THR A 145 -6.85 3.58 5.52
C THR A 145 -6.93 2.10 5.82
N PHE A 146 -5.79 1.41 6.00
CA PHE A 146 -5.77 -0.01 6.31
C PHE A 146 -6.46 -0.31 7.64
N ARG A 147 -6.21 0.51 8.68
CA ARG A 147 -6.89 0.38 9.97
C ARG A 147 -8.41 0.50 9.82
N GLN A 148 -8.88 1.54 9.13
CA GLN A 148 -10.31 1.79 8.94
C GLN A 148 -10.99 0.66 8.16
N THR A 149 -10.38 0.20 7.05
CA THR A 149 -10.94 -0.88 6.24
C THR A 149 -11.02 -2.20 7.02
N ASP A 150 -10.03 -2.50 7.86
CA ASP A 150 -10.07 -3.66 8.76
C ASP A 150 -11.17 -3.53 9.82
N GLU A 151 -11.28 -2.38 10.49
CA GLU A 151 -12.35 -2.13 11.46
C GLU A 151 -13.75 -2.28 10.84
N ASP A 152 -13.95 -1.76 9.64
CA ASP A 152 -15.24 -1.81 8.96
C ASP A 152 -15.57 -3.23 8.47
N PHE A 153 -14.57 -3.97 7.99
CA PHE A 153 -14.75 -5.38 7.66
C PHE A 153 -15.08 -6.21 8.92
N LEU A 154 -14.38 -6.01 10.03
CA LEU A 154 -14.63 -6.74 11.28
C LEU A 154 -16.03 -6.45 11.86
N LYS A 155 -16.50 -5.20 11.77
CA LYS A 155 -17.89 -4.85 12.11
C LYS A 155 -18.89 -5.60 11.22
N LYS A 156 -18.65 -5.61 9.91
CA LYS A 156 -19.50 -6.35 8.95
C LYS A 156 -19.48 -7.86 9.26
N ALA A 157 -18.30 -8.46 9.39
CA ALA A 157 -18.09 -9.88 9.65
C ALA A 157 -18.77 -10.37 10.94
N SER A 158 -18.65 -9.60 12.03
CA SER A 158 -19.24 -9.95 13.33
C SER A 158 -20.77 -9.81 13.38
N SER A 159 -21.36 -9.02 12.47
CA SER A 159 -22.83 -8.88 12.37
C SER A 159 -23.53 -10.10 11.74
N GLN A 160 -22.77 -10.99 11.10
CA GLN A 160 -23.29 -12.11 10.31
C GLN A 160 -23.52 -13.36 11.18
N LYS A 161 -24.40 -14.26 10.74
CA LYS A 161 -24.74 -15.51 11.44
C LYS A 161 -24.65 -16.70 10.46
N PRO A 162 -23.63 -17.56 10.56
CA PRO A 162 -22.47 -17.47 11.46
C PRO A 162 -21.56 -16.28 11.15
N ALA A 163 -20.79 -15.83 12.15
CA ALA A 163 -19.83 -14.75 11.97
C ALA A 163 -18.74 -15.16 10.97
N TRP A 164 -18.37 -14.23 10.08
CA TRP A 164 -17.34 -14.48 9.09
C TRP A 164 -15.96 -14.57 9.73
N LYS A 165 -15.15 -15.50 9.24
CA LYS A 165 -13.78 -15.75 9.71
C LYS A 165 -12.73 -15.48 8.64
N ASP A 166 -13.16 -14.94 7.51
CA ASP A 166 -12.31 -14.61 6.37
C ASP A 166 -11.23 -13.62 6.79
N GLY A 167 -10.09 -13.74 6.15
CA GLY A 167 -9.05 -12.75 6.17
C GLY A 167 -8.50 -12.54 4.77
N SER A 168 -7.71 -11.49 4.62
CA SER A 168 -7.02 -11.23 3.36
C SER A 168 -5.72 -10.46 3.58
N THR A 169 -4.72 -10.79 2.77
CA THR A 169 -3.56 -9.94 2.56
C THR A 169 -3.96 -8.69 1.75
N ALA A 170 -3.10 -7.69 1.74
CA ALA A 170 -3.28 -6.51 0.92
C ALA A 170 -1.92 -5.92 0.57
N THR A 171 -1.53 -6.04 -0.70
CA THR A 171 -0.39 -5.32 -1.27
C THR A 171 -0.94 -4.25 -2.19
N CYS A 172 -0.86 -2.99 -1.78
CA CYS A 172 -1.30 -1.87 -2.61
C CYS A 172 -0.14 -0.95 -2.98
N MET A 173 -0.22 -0.41 -4.19
CA MET A 173 0.70 0.56 -4.76
C MET A 173 -0.09 1.83 -5.10
N LEU A 174 0.18 2.90 -4.36
CA LEU A 174 -0.30 4.24 -4.64
C LEU A 174 0.81 5.02 -5.33
N VAL A 175 0.53 5.60 -6.49
CA VAL A 175 1.44 6.53 -7.17
C VAL A 175 0.87 7.93 -7.06
N VAL A 176 1.66 8.84 -6.48
CA VAL A 176 1.39 10.27 -6.39
C VAL A 176 2.38 10.96 -7.32
N ASP A 177 1.90 11.46 -8.46
CA ASP A 177 2.74 11.98 -9.54
C ASP A 177 3.77 10.96 -10.05
N ASP A 178 5.03 11.08 -9.65
CA ASP A 178 6.16 10.20 -9.98
C ASP A 178 6.72 9.46 -8.74
N VAL A 179 6.04 9.60 -7.60
CA VAL A 179 6.41 8.95 -6.34
C VAL A 179 5.52 7.74 -6.10
N LEU A 180 6.14 6.59 -5.93
CA LEU A 180 5.49 5.33 -5.64
C LEU A 180 5.53 5.03 -4.13
N TYR A 181 4.37 4.68 -3.58
CA TYR A 181 4.20 4.20 -2.21
C TYR A 181 3.59 2.79 -2.23
N VAL A 182 4.33 1.80 -1.74
CA VAL A 182 3.79 0.45 -1.51
C VAL A 182 3.44 0.29 -0.05
N ALA A 183 2.20 -0.12 0.23
CA ALA A 183 1.78 -0.62 1.52
C ALA A 183 1.55 -2.12 1.42
N ASN A 184 2.31 -2.92 2.19
CA ASN A 184 2.18 -4.36 2.20
C ASN A 184 1.63 -4.88 3.54
N LEU A 185 0.67 -5.79 3.47
CA LEU A 185 0.08 -6.47 4.60
C LEU A 185 -0.08 -7.95 4.23
N GLY A 186 0.66 -8.85 4.88
CA GLY A 186 0.72 -10.27 4.51
C GLY A 186 1.96 -10.63 3.69
N ASP A 187 1.86 -11.71 2.93
CA ASP A 187 2.95 -12.39 2.19
C ASP A 187 2.85 -12.28 0.66
N SER A 188 1.82 -11.62 0.14
CA SER A 188 1.85 -11.01 -1.19
C SER A 188 3.03 -10.03 -1.32
N ARG A 189 3.53 -9.81 -2.55
CA ARG A 189 4.73 -8.99 -2.78
C ARG A 189 4.60 -8.02 -3.95
N ALA A 190 5.35 -6.93 -3.86
CA ALA A 190 5.58 -5.97 -4.93
C ALA A 190 7.08 -5.81 -5.20
N VAL A 191 7.47 -5.88 -6.46
CA VAL A 191 8.86 -5.73 -6.92
C VAL A 191 8.94 -4.87 -8.18
N LEU A 192 9.99 -4.04 -8.27
CA LEU A 192 10.21 -3.10 -9.38
C LEU A 192 11.35 -3.58 -10.27
N CYS A 193 11.12 -3.59 -11.58
CA CYS A 193 12.13 -3.82 -12.61
C CYS A 193 12.77 -2.49 -13.02
N ARG A 194 14.05 -2.33 -12.70
CA ARG A 194 14.88 -1.20 -13.15
C ARG A 194 15.96 -1.67 -14.11
N LEU A 195 16.11 -0.98 -15.24
CA LEU A 195 17.18 -1.24 -16.21
C LEU A 195 18.32 -0.25 -16.03
N GLU A 196 19.43 -0.74 -15.46
CA GLU A 196 20.67 0.02 -15.29
C GLU A 196 21.66 -0.33 -16.39
N GLN A 197 22.61 0.56 -16.70
CA GLN A 197 23.67 0.24 -17.66
C GLN A 197 24.68 -0.70 -16.99
N ALA A 198 24.99 -1.84 -17.61
CA ALA A 198 26.10 -2.66 -17.14
C ALA A 198 27.42 -1.96 -17.47
N GLU A 199 28.27 -1.77 -16.45
CA GLU A 199 29.55 -1.05 -16.54
C GLU A 199 30.49 -1.63 -17.62
N ASP A 200 30.37 -2.94 -17.90
CA ASP A 200 31.37 -3.67 -18.71
C ASP A 200 30.91 -4.09 -20.12
N SER A 201 29.64 -3.93 -20.52
CA SER A 201 29.15 -4.56 -21.76
C SER A 201 28.14 -3.78 -22.60
N GLY A 202 27.78 -2.54 -22.22
CA GLY A 202 26.76 -1.74 -22.93
C GLY A 202 25.36 -2.37 -22.96
N LYS A 203 25.16 -3.52 -22.33
CA LYS A 203 23.86 -4.18 -22.17
C LYS A 203 23.17 -3.61 -20.93
N ARG A 204 21.85 -3.43 -21.01
CA ARG A 204 21.05 -3.04 -19.85
C ARG A 204 20.91 -4.24 -18.91
N LYS A 205 21.29 -4.07 -17.65
CA LYS A 205 21.11 -5.05 -16.58
C LYS A 205 19.79 -4.79 -15.88
N CYS A 206 18.98 -5.83 -15.74
CA CYS A 206 17.80 -5.77 -14.88
C CYS A 206 18.23 -5.84 -13.41
N VAL A 207 17.76 -4.87 -12.64
CA VAL A 207 17.90 -4.79 -11.19
C VAL A 207 16.52 -4.91 -10.58
N THR A 208 16.35 -5.90 -9.72
CA THR A 208 15.12 -6.13 -8.96
C THR A 208 15.15 -5.34 -7.67
N LEU A 209 14.19 -4.44 -7.51
CA LEU A 209 14.02 -3.67 -6.29
C LEU A 209 12.81 -4.18 -5.51
N ALA A 210 13.05 -4.79 -4.35
CA ALA A 210 11.97 -5.19 -3.45
C ALA A 210 11.24 -3.95 -2.92
N LEU A 211 9.94 -3.86 -3.18
CA LEU A 211 9.09 -2.77 -2.73
C LEU A 211 8.21 -3.14 -1.52
N SER A 212 8.20 -4.41 -1.11
CA SER A 212 7.44 -4.92 0.02
C SER A 212 8.29 -5.79 0.94
N LYS A 213 7.91 -5.85 2.21
CA LYS A 213 8.42 -6.83 3.19
C LYS A 213 7.29 -7.80 3.52
N GLU A 214 7.57 -9.09 3.46
CA GLU A 214 6.60 -10.15 3.79
C GLU A 214 6.29 -10.20 5.29
N HIS A 215 5.11 -10.71 5.62
CA HIS A 215 4.62 -10.80 6.98
C HIS A 215 4.11 -12.21 7.31
N ASN A 216 5.01 -13.12 7.62
CA ASN A 216 4.65 -14.45 8.13
C ASN A 216 5.14 -14.67 9.59
N PRO A 217 4.53 -15.60 10.34
CA PRO A 217 4.86 -15.86 11.74
C PRO A 217 6.27 -16.40 12.01
N THR A 218 7.03 -16.77 10.98
CA THR A 218 8.43 -17.22 11.15
C THR A 218 9.40 -16.06 11.28
N ILE A 219 9.02 -14.87 10.80
CA ILE A 219 9.82 -13.64 10.91
C ILE A 219 9.93 -13.25 12.39
N TYR A 220 11.15 -12.97 12.85
CA TYR A 220 11.45 -12.72 14.25
C TYR A 220 10.56 -11.63 14.88
N GLU A 221 10.45 -10.46 14.25
CA GLU A 221 9.65 -9.34 14.76
C GLU A 221 8.15 -9.70 14.88
N GLU A 222 7.63 -10.41 13.87
CA GLU A 222 6.24 -10.86 13.83
C GLU A 222 5.97 -11.92 14.91
N ARG A 223 6.85 -12.91 15.04
CA ARG A 223 6.79 -13.96 16.07
C ARG A 223 6.81 -13.37 17.48
N MET A 224 7.71 -12.43 17.73
CA MET A 224 7.81 -11.76 19.03
C MET A 224 6.55 -10.96 19.35
N ARG A 225 5.95 -10.28 18.37
CA ARG A 225 4.66 -9.59 18.55
C ARG A 225 3.55 -10.57 18.92
N ILE A 226 3.43 -11.68 18.19
CA ILE A 226 2.42 -12.72 18.44
C ILE A 226 2.56 -13.29 19.86
N GLN A 227 3.78 -13.65 20.26
CA GLN A 227 4.05 -14.22 21.58
C GLN A 227 3.78 -13.22 22.73
N ARG A 228 4.16 -11.95 22.56
CA ARG A 228 3.87 -10.89 23.54
C ARG A 228 2.38 -10.61 23.70
N ALA A 229 1.59 -10.81 22.64
CA ALA A 229 0.13 -10.72 22.69
C ALA A 229 -0.55 -11.98 23.26
N GLY A 230 0.22 -12.98 23.73
CA GLY A 230 -0.31 -14.24 24.25
C GLY A 230 -0.67 -15.28 23.18
N GLY A 231 -0.36 -15.01 21.91
CA GLY A 231 -0.45 -15.99 20.83
C GLY A 231 0.72 -16.99 20.86
N SER A 232 0.62 -18.05 20.07
CA SER A 232 1.72 -18.99 19.85
C SER A 232 1.95 -19.20 18.36
N VAL A 233 3.18 -19.57 17.98
CA VAL A 233 3.54 -19.94 16.61
C VAL A 233 3.92 -21.41 16.61
N ARG A 234 3.19 -22.23 15.84
CA ARG A 234 3.40 -23.68 15.68
C ARG A 234 3.45 -24.00 14.20
N ASP A 235 4.46 -24.74 13.76
CA ASP A 235 4.67 -25.11 12.35
C ASP A 235 4.62 -23.91 11.39
N GLY A 236 5.18 -22.77 11.82
CA GLY A 236 5.20 -21.53 11.06
C GLY A 236 3.87 -20.75 11.02
N ARG A 237 2.84 -21.19 11.77
CA ARG A 237 1.49 -20.63 11.74
C ARG A 237 1.06 -20.04 13.08
N VAL A 238 0.26 -18.97 13.06
CA VAL A 238 -0.37 -18.40 14.26
C VAL A 238 -1.39 -19.40 14.81
N LEU A 239 -1.21 -19.80 16.07
CA LEU A 239 -1.97 -20.85 16.75
C LEU A 239 -1.99 -22.20 16.00
N GLY A 240 -1.02 -22.45 15.10
CA GLY A 240 -0.99 -23.64 14.26
C GLY A 240 -1.97 -23.62 13.07
N VAL A 241 -2.62 -22.48 12.79
CA VAL A 241 -3.65 -22.39 11.74
C VAL A 241 -3.29 -21.37 10.66
N LEU A 242 -3.11 -20.10 11.03
CA LEU A 242 -2.98 -19.00 10.07
C LEU A 242 -1.53 -18.81 9.58
N GLU A 243 -1.31 -18.78 8.27
CA GLU A 243 0.02 -18.65 7.62
C GLU A 243 0.58 -17.23 7.63
N VAL A 244 -0.30 -16.22 7.67
CA VAL A 244 0.08 -14.81 7.71
C VAL A 244 0.08 -14.26 9.13
N SER A 245 0.94 -13.28 9.39
CA SER A 245 1.01 -12.59 10.69
C SER A 245 0.31 -11.23 10.70
N ARG A 246 -0.05 -10.72 9.52
CA ARG A 246 -0.78 -9.48 9.30
C ARG A 246 -1.82 -9.66 8.20
N SER A 247 -3.02 -9.13 8.42
CA SER A 247 -4.15 -9.28 7.48
C SER A 247 -5.28 -8.29 7.79
N ILE A 248 -6.14 -8.06 6.80
CA ILE A 248 -7.49 -7.52 6.97
C ILE A 248 -8.39 -8.68 7.39
N GLY A 249 -9.31 -8.47 8.34
CA GLY A 249 -10.18 -9.53 8.84
C GLY A 249 -9.50 -10.38 9.90
N ASP A 250 -9.69 -11.70 9.89
CA ASP A 250 -9.10 -12.60 10.89
C ASP A 250 -9.41 -12.20 12.34
N GLY A 251 -10.65 -11.76 12.60
CA GLY A 251 -11.06 -11.19 13.90
C GLY A 251 -10.68 -12.05 15.11
N GLN A 252 -10.74 -13.37 14.95
CA GLN A 252 -10.39 -14.35 15.99
C GLN A 252 -8.89 -14.34 16.36
N TYR A 253 -8.01 -13.84 15.49
CA TYR A 253 -6.56 -13.79 15.71
C TYR A 253 -6.04 -12.41 16.11
N LYS A 254 -6.86 -11.35 16.04
CA LYS A 254 -6.43 -9.98 16.40
C LYS A 254 -5.95 -9.87 17.85
N ARG A 255 -6.57 -10.63 18.78
CA ARG A 255 -6.14 -10.71 20.19
C ARG A 255 -4.86 -11.51 20.39
N CYS A 256 -4.41 -12.25 19.38
CA CYS A 256 -3.21 -13.08 19.41
C CYS A 256 -2.03 -12.43 18.66
N GLY A 257 -2.12 -11.13 18.37
CA GLY A 257 -1.03 -10.36 17.75
C GLY A 257 -1.05 -10.32 16.22
N VAL A 258 -2.11 -10.80 15.56
CA VAL A 258 -2.35 -10.48 14.13
C VAL A 258 -2.84 -9.04 14.03
N ILE A 259 -2.23 -8.24 13.16
CA ILE A 259 -2.53 -6.81 13.02
C ILE A 259 -2.83 -6.42 11.58
N SER A 260 -3.53 -5.30 11.38
CA SER A 260 -3.85 -4.72 10.07
C SER A 260 -2.94 -3.54 9.69
N THR A 261 -1.81 -3.37 10.37
CA THR A 261 -0.86 -2.29 10.07
C THR A 261 0.14 -2.72 8.99
N PRO A 262 0.13 -2.10 7.80
CA PRO A 262 1.04 -2.47 6.72
C PRO A 262 2.45 -1.90 6.93
N ASP A 263 3.45 -2.53 6.31
CA ASP A 263 4.76 -1.92 6.12
C ASP A 263 4.74 -1.03 4.87
N LEU A 264 5.34 0.17 4.96
CA LEU A 264 5.33 1.17 3.89
C LEU A 264 6.72 1.36 3.26
N ARG A 265 6.80 1.25 1.94
CA ARG A 265 7.99 1.60 1.15
C ARG A 265 7.69 2.76 0.21
N ARG A 266 8.59 3.74 0.18
CA ARG A 266 8.58 4.83 -0.80
C ARG A 266 9.66 4.57 -1.85
N CYS A 267 9.38 4.84 -3.12
CA CYS A 267 10.32 4.82 -4.22
C CYS A 267 10.07 6.00 -5.16
N GLN A 268 11.13 6.69 -5.59
CA GLN A 268 11.05 7.70 -6.64
C GLN A 268 11.19 7.00 -7.99
N LEU A 269 10.21 7.18 -8.88
CA LEU A 269 10.30 6.63 -10.22
C LEU A 269 11.32 7.41 -11.06
N SER A 270 11.93 6.71 -12.00
CA SER A 270 12.96 7.21 -12.90
C SER A 270 12.77 6.62 -14.30
N ARG A 271 13.37 7.25 -15.31
CA ARG A 271 13.34 6.76 -16.71
C ARG A 271 13.94 5.35 -16.92
N HIS A 272 14.65 4.84 -15.91
CA HIS A 272 15.20 3.48 -15.89
C HIS A 272 14.20 2.43 -15.45
N ASP A 273 13.09 2.83 -14.83
CA ASP A 273 12.05 1.93 -14.36
C ASP A 273 11.17 1.45 -15.53
N LYS A 274 10.93 0.14 -15.62
CA LYS A 274 10.17 -0.45 -16.72
C LYS A 274 8.79 -0.90 -16.32
N PHE A 275 8.68 -1.64 -15.23
CA PHE A 275 7.40 -2.07 -14.70
C PHE A 275 7.52 -2.48 -13.24
N VAL A 276 6.38 -2.47 -12.55
CA VAL A 276 6.22 -3.06 -11.22
C VAL A 276 5.38 -4.32 -11.36
N LEU A 277 5.79 -5.37 -10.66
CA LEU A 277 5.03 -6.61 -10.50
C LEU A 277 4.44 -6.65 -9.08
N LEU A 278 3.13 -6.73 -8.98
CA LEU A 278 2.42 -7.10 -7.75
C LEU A 278 1.84 -8.50 -7.94
N ALA A 279 2.04 -9.40 -6.99
CA ALA A 279 1.42 -10.72 -7.05
C ALA A 279 1.21 -11.34 -5.66
N CYS A 280 0.25 -12.26 -5.60
CA CYS A 280 0.04 -13.10 -4.42
C CYS A 280 1.13 -14.17 -4.29
N ASP A 281 1.11 -14.88 -3.17
CA ASP A 281 2.13 -15.87 -2.87
C ASP A 281 2.07 -17.09 -3.81
N GLY A 282 0.92 -17.33 -4.45
CA GLY A 282 0.75 -18.36 -5.47
C GLY A 282 1.72 -18.22 -6.64
N LEU A 283 2.19 -17.00 -6.95
CA LEU A 283 3.31 -16.78 -7.85
C LEU A 283 4.65 -17.07 -7.14
N PHE A 284 4.88 -16.40 -6.01
CA PHE A 284 6.20 -16.36 -5.36
C PHE A 284 6.60 -17.65 -4.63
N LYS A 285 5.69 -18.61 -4.48
CA LYS A 285 5.97 -19.99 -4.05
C LYS A 285 6.77 -20.77 -5.10
N VAL A 286 6.66 -20.42 -6.38
CA VAL A 286 7.30 -21.14 -7.50
C VAL A 286 8.20 -20.26 -8.39
N PHE A 287 8.30 -18.97 -8.05
CA PHE A 287 9.19 -18.00 -8.68
C PHE A 287 9.95 -17.20 -7.62
N SER A 288 11.26 -17.06 -7.81
CA SER A 288 11.96 -15.94 -7.20
C SER A 288 11.58 -14.63 -7.89
N ALA A 289 11.76 -13.51 -7.19
CA ALA A 289 11.46 -12.18 -7.75
C ALA A 289 12.29 -11.89 -9.02
N ASP A 290 13.59 -12.21 -8.99
CA ASP A 290 14.49 -12.03 -10.14
C ASP A 290 14.04 -12.85 -11.35
N GLU A 291 13.71 -14.12 -11.14
CA GLU A 291 13.23 -15.00 -12.22
C GLU A 291 11.91 -14.49 -12.81
N ALA A 292 10.99 -14.00 -11.99
CA ALA A 292 9.71 -13.46 -12.47
C ALA A 292 9.92 -12.22 -13.35
N LEU A 293 10.82 -11.30 -12.95
CA LEU A 293 11.10 -10.10 -13.75
C LEU A 293 11.83 -10.44 -15.05
N GLN A 294 12.81 -11.36 -15.01
CA GLN A 294 13.49 -11.84 -16.21
C GLN A 294 12.54 -12.54 -17.18
N PHE A 295 11.62 -13.35 -16.66
CA PHE A 295 10.59 -14.01 -17.47
C PHE A 295 9.71 -12.99 -18.21
N VAL A 296 9.26 -11.95 -17.51
CA VAL A 296 8.47 -10.86 -18.11
C VAL A 296 9.31 -10.10 -19.15
N LEU A 297 10.54 -9.70 -18.83
CA LEU A 297 11.41 -8.99 -19.77
C LEU A 297 11.65 -9.77 -21.05
N ASN A 298 11.89 -11.08 -20.96
CA ASN A 298 12.10 -11.93 -22.13
C ASN A 298 10.89 -11.90 -23.08
N ILE A 299 9.66 -11.92 -22.55
CA ILE A 299 8.44 -11.82 -23.35
C ILE A 299 8.31 -10.41 -23.97
N LEU A 300 8.61 -9.37 -23.20
CA LEU A 300 8.54 -7.99 -23.68
C LEU A 300 9.55 -7.70 -24.81
N GLU A 301 10.72 -8.35 -24.80
CA GLU A 301 11.81 -8.08 -25.76
C GLU A 301 11.76 -9.00 -27.00
N ASN A 302 11.45 -10.28 -26.84
CA ASN A 302 11.78 -11.30 -27.84
C ASN A 302 10.59 -11.95 -28.54
N GLU A 303 9.36 -11.71 -28.09
CA GLU A 303 8.19 -12.42 -28.64
C GLU A 303 7.34 -11.53 -29.56
N ALA A 304 7.00 -12.09 -30.73
CA ALA A 304 5.92 -11.59 -31.55
C ALA A 304 4.59 -11.93 -30.86
N VAL A 305 3.75 -10.93 -30.64
CA VAL A 305 2.46 -11.09 -29.94
C VAL A 305 1.33 -10.85 -30.92
N GLU A 306 0.35 -11.73 -30.94
CA GLU A 306 -0.90 -11.52 -31.67
C GLU A 306 -1.66 -10.37 -31.00
N LEU A 307 -1.74 -9.23 -31.71
CA LEU A 307 -2.43 -8.04 -31.23
C LEU A 307 -3.93 -8.16 -31.49
N LYS A 308 -4.75 -7.81 -30.48
CA LYS A 308 -6.19 -7.60 -30.71
C LYS A 308 -6.39 -6.28 -31.47
N GLU A 309 -7.44 -6.19 -32.28
CA GLU A 309 -7.79 -4.97 -33.02
C GLU A 309 -7.85 -3.75 -32.08
N GLY A 310 -7.05 -2.71 -32.38
CA GLY A 310 -7.01 -1.46 -31.62
C GLY A 310 -6.07 -1.43 -30.42
N GLN A 311 -5.35 -2.51 -30.08
CA GLN A 311 -4.34 -2.51 -29.02
C GLN A 311 -2.96 -2.04 -29.52
N SER A 312 -2.25 -1.24 -28.72
CA SER A 312 -0.84 -0.95 -29.00
C SER A 312 0.02 -2.20 -28.80
N GLU A 313 1.10 -2.30 -29.57
CA GLU A 313 2.01 -3.45 -29.48
C GLU A 313 2.57 -3.63 -28.07
N GLY A 314 2.96 -2.54 -27.40
CA GLY A 314 3.46 -2.57 -26.02
C GLY A 314 2.40 -3.09 -25.03
N ALA A 315 1.15 -2.64 -25.15
CA ALA A 315 0.06 -3.11 -24.30
C ALA A 315 -0.21 -4.61 -24.50
N GLY A 316 -0.21 -5.09 -25.76
CA GLY A 316 -0.35 -6.51 -26.08
C GLY A 316 0.74 -7.37 -25.46
N ARG A 317 2.01 -6.91 -25.49
CA ARG A 317 3.13 -7.62 -24.86
C ARG A 317 3.00 -7.74 -23.35
N PHE A 318 2.58 -6.68 -22.65
CA PHE A 318 2.33 -6.75 -21.21
C PHE A 318 1.14 -7.65 -20.84
N GLU A 319 0.06 -7.61 -21.64
CA GLU A 319 -1.08 -8.52 -21.45
C GLU A 319 -0.63 -9.98 -21.58
N ALA A 320 0.10 -10.32 -22.65
CA ALA A 320 0.66 -11.64 -22.87
C ALA A 320 1.63 -12.06 -21.75
N ALA A 321 2.51 -11.17 -21.31
CA ALA A 321 3.46 -11.44 -20.24
C ALA A 321 2.75 -11.76 -18.91
N SER A 322 1.71 -10.99 -18.55
CA SER A 322 0.94 -11.24 -17.32
C SER A 322 0.24 -12.61 -17.36
N GLN A 323 -0.36 -12.96 -18.51
CA GLN A 323 -1.06 -14.24 -18.70
C GLN A 323 -0.11 -15.44 -18.68
N ARG A 324 1.02 -15.34 -19.37
CA ARG A 324 2.04 -16.38 -19.41
C ARG A 324 2.69 -16.58 -18.05
N LEU A 325 3.01 -15.50 -17.32
CA LEU A 325 3.60 -15.59 -15.99
C LEU A 325 2.67 -16.33 -15.01
N ALA A 326 1.38 -15.97 -14.97
CA ALA A 326 0.40 -16.65 -14.13
C ALA A 326 0.20 -18.12 -14.53
N SER A 327 0.18 -18.41 -15.84
CA SER A 327 -0.03 -19.78 -16.34
C SER A 327 1.21 -20.66 -16.10
N GLU A 328 2.40 -20.08 -16.21
CA GLU A 328 3.67 -20.73 -15.91
C GLU A 328 3.78 -21.07 -14.41
N ALA A 329 3.27 -20.22 -13.51
CA ALA A 329 3.24 -20.53 -12.08
C ALA A 329 2.39 -21.78 -11.79
N VAL A 330 1.21 -21.89 -12.41
CA VAL A 330 0.37 -23.10 -12.31
C VAL A 330 1.10 -24.31 -12.92
N ARG A 331 1.75 -24.15 -14.08
CA ARG A 331 2.52 -25.23 -14.73
C ARG A 331 3.70 -25.72 -13.86
N ARG A 332 4.29 -24.84 -13.05
CA ARG A 332 5.35 -25.18 -12.08
C ARG A 332 4.80 -25.85 -10.81
N GLY A 333 3.50 -26.13 -10.73
CA GLY A 333 2.88 -26.82 -9.61
C GLY A 333 2.41 -25.89 -8.50
N SER A 334 2.16 -24.61 -8.78
CA SER A 334 1.45 -23.76 -7.83
C SER A 334 0.01 -24.28 -7.65
N ALA A 335 -0.26 -24.83 -6.47
CA ALA A 335 -1.58 -25.33 -6.07
C ALA A 335 -2.46 -24.24 -5.41
N ASP A 336 -2.13 -22.96 -5.60
CA ASP A 336 -2.83 -21.81 -5.03
C ASP A 336 -3.62 -21.03 -6.09
N ASN A 337 -4.41 -20.06 -5.64
CA ASN A 337 -4.80 -18.96 -6.52
C ASN A 337 -3.55 -18.18 -6.93
N VAL A 338 -3.52 -17.73 -8.18
CA VAL A 338 -2.39 -16.97 -8.73
C VAL A 338 -2.93 -15.71 -9.37
N THR A 339 -2.65 -14.56 -8.76
CA THR A 339 -2.96 -13.23 -9.30
C THR A 339 -1.69 -12.43 -9.50
N VAL A 340 -1.54 -11.89 -10.70
CA VAL A 340 -0.36 -11.14 -11.16
C VAL A 340 -0.84 -9.83 -11.77
N ILE A 341 -0.31 -8.71 -11.29
CA ILE A 341 -0.48 -7.38 -11.89
C ILE A 341 0.89 -6.87 -12.36
N LEU A 342 0.99 -6.56 -13.65
CA LEU A 342 2.10 -5.80 -14.22
C LEU A 342 1.65 -4.35 -14.40
N VAL A 343 2.42 -3.40 -13.88
CA VAL A 343 2.19 -1.97 -14.10
C VAL A 343 3.33 -1.43 -14.93
N SER A 344 3.08 -1.14 -16.21
CA SER A 344 4.07 -0.56 -17.12
C SER A 344 4.36 0.88 -16.74
N ILE A 345 5.62 1.29 -16.85
CA ILE A 345 6.08 2.66 -16.58
C ILE A 345 6.72 3.21 -17.85
N GLU A 346 6.16 4.30 -18.37
CA GLU A 346 6.65 4.99 -19.57
C GLU A 346 6.78 6.49 -19.27
N PHE A 347 7.98 7.05 -19.46
CA PHE A 347 8.29 8.47 -19.27
C PHE A 347 8.40 9.18 -20.61
#